data_AF-A0A1I4VJL2-F1
#
_entry.id   AF-A0A1I4VJL2-F1
#
_cell.length_a   1.000
_cell.length_b   1.000
_cell.length_c   1.000
_cell.angle_alpha   90.00
_cell.angle_beta   90.00
_cell.angle_gamma   90.00
#
_symmetry.space_group_name_H-M   'P 1'
#
loop_
_entity.id
_entity.type
_entity.pdbx_description
1 polymer ?
#
loop_
_entity_poly.entity_id
_entity_poly.type
_entity_poly.pdbx_seq_one_letter_code
_entity_poly.pdbx_strand_id
1 'polypeptide(L)'
;MREHLTRLERGLEGDPAVVIGSSKELIESVCKLVLQRLTIEYDENDDVPALVKVTLKALKLHPETLAPTAPAGEAVKRILGSLASMAVGVAELRNKIGTGHGRGVTLKLSPRHAHLAAGAATTFARLLLETLEDPEAPWRAGQDSP
;
A
#
# COMPACT_ATOMS: atom_id res chain seq x y z
N MET A 1 -15.38 3.81 -2.47
CA MET A 1 -14.02 4.35 -2.20
C MET A 1 -14.02 5.57 -1.27
N ARG A 2 -14.71 6.68 -1.59
CA ARG A 2 -14.83 7.84 -0.67
C ARG A 2 -15.36 7.43 0.70
N GLU A 3 -16.32 6.50 0.74
CA GLU A 3 -16.88 5.94 1.97
C GLU A 3 -15.87 5.14 2.82
N HIS A 4 -14.86 4.50 2.20
CA HIS A 4 -13.79 3.81 2.92
C HIS A 4 -12.76 4.80 3.50
N LEU A 5 -12.41 5.86 2.76
CA LEU A 5 -11.57 6.95 3.27
C LEU A 5 -12.25 7.70 4.44
N THR A 6 -13.52 8.07 4.27
CA THR A 6 -14.29 8.76 5.32
C THR A 6 -14.51 7.88 6.55
N ARG A 7 -14.61 6.55 6.41
CA ARG A 7 -14.63 5.61 7.54
C ARG A 7 -13.29 5.51 8.25
N LEU A 8 -12.16 5.51 7.53
CA LEU A 8 -10.83 5.49 8.13
C LEU A 8 -10.54 6.79 8.90
N GLU A 9 -10.94 7.94 8.37
CA GLU A 9 -10.79 9.25 9.03
C GLU A 9 -11.71 9.41 10.24
N ARG A 10 -12.96 8.91 10.19
CA ARG A 10 -13.87 8.89 11.36
C ARG A 10 -13.49 7.82 12.39
N GLY A 11 -12.85 6.74 11.97
CA GLY A 11 -12.38 5.66 12.84
C GLY A 11 -11.19 6.04 13.71
N LEU A 12 -10.63 7.24 13.57
CA LEU A 12 -9.54 7.75 14.41
C LEU A 12 -9.96 8.02 15.87
N GLU A 13 -11.26 7.93 16.18
CA GLU A 13 -11.80 7.86 17.55
C GLU A 13 -11.86 6.43 18.11
N GLY A 14 -11.52 5.41 17.31
CA GLY A 14 -11.58 3.98 17.65
C GLY A 14 -10.26 3.39 18.19
N ASP A 15 -10.29 2.09 18.52
CA ASP A 15 -9.11 1.36 19.01
C ASP A 15 -7.97 1.41 17.98
N PRO A 16 -6.77 1.95 18.35
CA PRO A 16 -5.63 2.01 17.45
C PRO A 16 -5.25 0.67 16.79
N ALA A 17 -5.43 -0.46 17.49
CA ALA A 17 -5.15 -1.77 16.95
C ALA A 17 -6.08 -2.12 15.78
N VAL A 18 -7.36 -1.76 15.91
CA VAL A 18 -8.38 -1.97 14.86
C VAL A 18 -8.05 -1.12 13.64
N VAL A 19 -7.73 0.16 13.83
CA VAL A 19 -7.38 1.07 12.72
C VAL A 19 -6.14 0.58 11.96
N ILE A 20 -5.12 0.10 12.67
CA ILE A 20 -3.91 -0.48 12.05
C ILE A 20 -4.25 -1.77 11.29
N GLY A 21 -5.11 -2.62 11.85
CA GLY A 21 -5.63 -3.81 11.18
C GLY A 21 -6.32 -3.48 9.86
N SER A 22 -7.28 -2.55 9.89
CA SER A 22 -8.00 -2.11 8.69
C SER A 22 -7.10 -1.41 7.68
N SER A 23 -6.04 -0.73 8.14
CA SER A 23 -5.04 -0.11 7.25
C SER A 23 -4.27 -1.17 6.45
N LYS A 24 -3.88 -2.29 7.09
CA LYS A 24 -3.26 -3.44 6.41
C LYS A 24 -4.23 -4.07 5.40
N GLU A 25 -5.48 -4.30 5.80
CA GLU A 25 -6.51 -4.90 4.93
C GLU A 25 -6.78 -4.04 3.69
N LEU A 26 -6.78 -2.70 3.84
CA LEU A 26 -6.89 -1.78 2.71
C LEU A 26 -5.73 -1.96 1.72
N ILE A 27 -4.49 -2.02 2.21
CA ILE A 27 -3.29 -2.22 1.37
C ILE A 27 -3.41 -3.54 0.59
N GLU A 28 -3.73 -4.65 1.28
CA GLU A 28 -3.91 -5.96 0.63
C GLU A 28 -5.01 -5.93 -0.42
N SER A 29 -6.17 -5.36 -0.08
CA SER A 29 -7.34 -5.30 -0.96
C SER A 29 -7.04 -4.51 -2.23
N VAL A 30 -6.36 -3.37 -2.13
CA VAL A 30 -6.02 -2.54 -3.29
C VAL A 30 -4.95 -3.22 -4.16
N CYS A 31 -3.93 -3.85 -3.56
CA CYS A 31 -2.96 -4.63 -4.32
C CYS A 31 -3.64 -5.75 -5.11
N LYS A 32 -4.48 -6.58 -4.44
CA LYS A 32 -5.21 -7.67 -5.09
C LYS A 32 -6.14 -7.15 -6.18
N LEU A 33 -6.87 -6.07 -5.95
CA LEU A 33 -7.72 -5.43 -6.95
C LEU A 33 -6.94 -5.00 -8.20
N VAL A 34 -5.79 -4.34 -8.03
CA VAL A 34 -4.93 -3.91 -9.15
C VAL A 34 -4.45 -5.13 -9.94
N LEU A 35 -3.92 -6.14 -9.26
CA LEU A 35 -3.39 -7.34 -9.91
C LEU A 35 -4.49 -8.09 -10.69
N GLN A 36 -5.68 -8.23 -10.10
CA GLN A 36 -6.86 -8.77 -10.78
C GLN A 36 -7.23 -7.94 -12.02
N ARG A 37 -7.25 -6.61 -11.89
CA ARG A 37 -7.63 -5.73 -13.01
C ARG A 37 -6.65 -5.79 -14.17
N LEU A 38 -5.37 -5.99 -13.86
CA LEU A 38 -4.28 -6.14 -14.84
C LEU A 38 -4.07 -7.59 -15.30
N THR A 39 -4.89 -8.54 -14.83
CA THR A 39 -4.78 -9.98 -15.14
C THR A 39 -3.39 -10.54 -14.82
N ILE A 40 -2.83 -10.15 -13.67
CA ILE A 40 -1.54 -10.63 -13.16
C ILE A 40 -1.80 -11.63 -12.04
N GLU A 41 -1.23 -12.81 -12.16
CA GLU A 41 -1.31 -13.86 -11.15
C GLU A 41 -0.56 -13.47 -9.86
N TYR A 42 -1.16 -13.82 -8.72
CA TYR A 42 -0.57 -13.71 -7.39
C TYR A 42 -1.10 -14.84 -6.50
N ASP A 43 -0.37 -15.20 -5.46
CA ASP A 43 -0.84 -16.21 -4.51
C ASP A 43 -1.82 -15.54 -3.53
N GLU A 44 -2.97 -16.17 -3.27
CA GLU A 44 -3.91 -15.63 -2.28
C GLU A 44 -3.32 -15.49 -0.87
N ASN A 45 -2.28 -16.30 -0.58
CA ASN A 45 -1.50 -16.33 0.65
C ASN A 45 -0.28 -15.39 0.64
N ASP A 46 -0.02 -14.67 -0.46
CA ASP A 46 1.05 -13.69 -0.51
C ASP A 46 0.88 -12.64 0.59
N ASP A 47 1.97 -12.34 1.28
CA ASP A 47 1.99 -11.30 2.31
C ASP A 47 2.01 -9.90 1.69
N VAL A 48 1.78 -8.87 2.52
CA VAL A 48 1.80 -7.47 2.07
C VAL A 48 3.10 -7.10 1.35
N PRO A 49 4.31 -7.44 1.86
CA PRO A 49 5.55 -7.22 1.12
C PRO A 49 5.56 -7.79 -0.30
N ALA A 50 5.14 -9.05 -0.47
CA ALA A 50 5.06 -9.69 -1.79
C ALA A 50 4.05 -8.98 -2.70
N LEU A 51 2.82 -8.76 -2.21
CA LEU A 51 1.75 -8.09 -2.94
C LEU A 51 2.15 -6.67 -3.38
N VAL A 52 2.74 -5.87 -2.48
CA VAL A 52 3.22 -4.51 -2.77
C VAL A 52 4.26 -4.54 -3.87
N LYS A 53 5.24 -5.45 -3.80
CA LYS A 53 6.31 -5.56 -4.79
C LYS A 53 5.76 -5.89 -6.17
N VAL A 54 4.91 -6.91 -6.28
CA VAL A 54 4.34 -7.34 -7.57
C VAL A 54 3.44 -6.23 -8.13
N THR A 55 2.61 -5.60 -7.30
CA THR A 55 1.70 -4.53 -7.72
C THR A 55 2.45 -3.29 -8.25
N LEU A 56 3.52 -2.86 -7.58
CA LEU A 56 4.31 -1.72 -8.06
C LEU A 56 5.03 -2.04 -9.37
N LYS A 57 5.50 -3.28 -9.56
CA LYS A 57 6.07 -3.72 -10.84
C LYS A 57 5.04 -3.73 -11.95
N ALA A 58 3.84 -4.23 -11.67
CA ALA A 58 2.71 -4.25 -12.59
C ALA A 58 2.34 -2.85 -13.10
N LEU A 59 2.24 -1.89 -12.17
CA LEU A 59 1.91 -0.49 -12.49
C LEU A 59 3.11 0.33 -13.02
N LYS A 60 4.28 -0.29 -13.21
CA LYS A 60 5.54 0.37 -13.60
C LYS A 60 5.99 1.48 -12.64
N LEU A 61 5.55 1.42 -11.38
CA LEU A 61 5.94 2.32 -10.29
C LEU A 61 7.13 1.80 -9.47
N HIS A 62 7.64 0.61 -9.79
CA HIS A 62 8.80 0.07 -9.11
C HIS A 62 10.09 0.82 -9.53
N PRO A 63 11.04 1.09 -8.61
CA PRO A 63 12.29 1.78 -8.96
C PRO A 63 13.07 1.12 -10.11
N GLU A 64 13.00 -0.22 -10.23
CA GLU A 64 13.61 -0.98 -11.34
C GLU A 64 12.92 -0.74 -12.69
N THR A 65 11.64 -0.37 -12.71
CA THR A 65 10.87 -0.16 -13.95
C THR A 65 10.85 1.30 -14.38
N LEU A 66 11.23 2.23 -13.50
CA LEU A 66 11.29 3.65 -13.79
C LEU A 66 12.59 3.97 -14.54
N ALA A 67 12.49 4.22 -15.84
CA ALA A 67 13.62 4.70 -16.64
C ALA A 67 14.12 6.04 -16.07
N PRO A 68 15.42 6.19 -15.74
CA PRO A 68 15.98 7.45 -15.26
C PRO A 68 16.16 8.42 -16.43
N THR A 69 15.09 9.08 -16.87
CA THR A 69 15.15 10.00 -18.01
C THR A 69 15.23 11.48 -17.61
N ALA A 70 15.00 11.82 -16.33
CA ALA A 70 15.08 13.21 -15.85
C ALA A 70 15.56 13.31 -14.37
N PRO A 71 16.16 14.44 -13.94
CA PRO A 71 16.55 14.68 -12.54
C PRO A 71 15.40 14.53 -11.53
N ALA A 72 14.16 14.83 -11.94
CA ALA A 72 12.96 14.59 -11.13
C ALA A 72 12.72 13.10 -10.86
N GLY A 73 13.24 12.20 -11.70
CA GLY A 73 13.05 10.75 -11.60
C GLY A 73 13.66 10.14 -10.34
N GLU A 74 14.81 10.63 -9.87
CA GLU A 74 15.43 10.12 -8.65
C GLU A 74 14.66 10.51 -7.39
N ALA A 75 14.11 11.73 -7.34
CA ALA A 75 13.23 12.16 -6.25
C ALA A 75 11.94 11.33 -6.22
N VAL A 76 11.33 11.08 -7.38
CA VAL A 76 10.13 10.24 -7.51
C VAL A 76 10.41 8.80 -7.07
N LYS A 77 11.51 8.19 -7.53
CA LYS A 77 11.92 6.84 -7.09
C LYS A 77 12.08 6.76 -5.57
N ARG A 78 12.70 7.77 -4.95
CA ARG A 78 12.86 7.81 -3.49
C ARG A 78 11.51 7.90 -2.77
N ILE A 79 10.58 8.70 -3.27
CA ILE A 79 9.23 8.82 -2.71
C ILE A 79 8.49 7.48 -2.82
N LEU A 80 8.54 6.83 -3.99
CA LEU A 80 7.90 5.53 -4.21
C LEU A 80 8.50 4.43 -3.33
N GLY A 81 9.82 4.39 -3.18
CA GLY A 81 10.50 3.49 -2.25
C GLY A 81 10.07 3.72 -0.80
N SER A 82 9.93 4.98 -0.39
CA SER A 82 9.45 5.35 0.95
C SER A 82 8.00 4.91 1.15
N LEU A 83 7.14 5.13 0.15
CA LEU A 83 5.74 4.73 0.18
C LEU A 83 5.56 3.21 0.28
N ALA A 84 6.33 2.43 -0.49
CA ALA A 84 6.36 0.98 -0.38
C ALA A 84 6.80 0.52 1.01
N SER A 85 7.84 1.15 1.56
CA SER A 85 8.36 0.84 2.89
C SER A 85 7.33 1.16 3.98
N MET A 86 6.56 2.25 3.83
CA MET A 86 5.46 2.58 4.75
C MET A 86 4.36 1.52 4.71
N ALA A 87 3.97 1.04 3.53
CA ALA A 87 2.97 -0.02 3.40
C ALA A 87 3.42 -1.33 4.07
N VAL A 88 4.67 -1.73 3.87
CA VAL A 88 5.28 -2.88 4.57
C VAL A 88 5.32 -2.66 6.08
N GLY A 89 5.74 -1.47 6.53
CA GLY A 89 5.78 -1.12 7.95
C GLY A 89 4.42 -1.19 8.65
N VAL A 90 3.33 -0.84 7.96
CA VAL A 90 1.96 -1.02 8.47
C VAL A 90 1.64 -2.50 8.70
N ALA A 91 2.00 -3.37 7.75
CA ALA A 91 1.79 -4.82 7.89
C ALA A 91 2.60 -5.42 9.04
N GLU A 92 3.87 -5.04 9.17
CA GLU A 92 4.72 -5.44 10.28
C GLU A 92 4.18 -4.98 11.64
N LEU A 93 3.72 -3.72 11.72
CA LEU A 93 3.12 -3.16 12.92
C LEU A 93 1.89 -3.97 13.34
N ARG A 94 0.97 -4.26 12.40
CA ARG A 94 -0.19 -5.13 12.67
C ARG A 94 0.26 -6.50 13.17
N ASN A 95 1.23 -7.13 12.51
CA ASN A 95 1.69 -8.46 12.89
C ASN A 95 2.26 -8.49 14.31
N LYS A 96 2.99 -7.44 14.73
CA LYS A 96 3.51 -7.31 16.10
C LYS A 96 2.40 -7.09 17.16
N ILE A 97 1.28 -6.49 16.79
CA ILE A 97 0.12 -6.28 17.68
C ILE A 97 -0.72 -7.57 17.79
N GLY A 98 -0.88 -8.31 16.67
CA GLY A 98 -1.75 -9.49 16.59
C GLY A 98 -1.16 -10.78 17.15
N THR A 99 0.15 -10.87 17.36
CA THR A 99 0.83 -12.09 17.87
C THR A 99 0.77 -12.21 19.39
N GLY A 100 -0.43 -12.08 19.99
CA GLY A 100 -0.73 -12.15 21.43
C GLY A 100 -0.31 -13.42 22.20
N HIS A 101 0.74 -14.13 21.77
CA HIS A 101 1.44 -15.18 22.48
C HIS A 101 2.65 -14.61 23.24
N GLY A 102 2.39 -13.95 24.36
CA GLY A 102 3.25 -14.05 25.56
C GLY A 102 4.70 -13.56 25.52
N ARG A 103 5.15 -12.72 24.56
CA ARG A 103 6.51 -12.16 24.58
C ARG A 103 6.55 -10.63 24.60
N GLY A 104 6.42 -10.08 25.82
CA GLY A 104 7.36 -9.10 26.39
C GLY A 104 7.37 -7.66 25.88
N VAL A 105 6.74 -7.29 24.77
CA VAL A 105 6.69 -5.88 24.34
C VAL A 105 5.26 -5.50 23.97
N THR A 106 4.49 -5.10 24.96
CA THR A 106 3.22 -4.40 24.75
C THR A 106 3.57 -2.99 24.25
N LEU A 107 3.83 -2.84 22.94
CA LEU A 107 3.95 -1.51 22.35
C LEU A 107 2.63 -0.78 22.66
N LYS A 108 2.67 0.23 23.53
CA LYS A 108 1.46 0.98 23.89
C LYS A 108 1.05 1.82 22.68
N LEU A 109 0.09 1.29 21.93
CA LEU A 109 -0.50 2.01 20.81
C LEU A 109 -1.23 3.25 21.34
N SER A 110 -1.24 4.27 20.50
CA SER A 110 -1.90 5.53 20.77
C SER A 110 -2.45 6.07 19.46
N PRO A 111 -3.39 7.03 19.50
CA PRO A 111 -4.04 7.53 18.29
C PRO A 111 -3.06 7.97 17.20
N ARG A 112 -1.92 8.57 17.57
CA ARG A 112 -0.89 8.98 16.58
C ARG A 112 -0.35 7.82 15.72
N HIS A 113 -0.26 6.60 16.26
CA HIS A 113 0.21 5.43 15.53
C HIS A 113 -0.87 4.93 14.55
N ALA A 114 -2.13 4.98 14.98
CA ALA A 114 -3.28 4.71 14.11
C ALA A 114 -3.37 5.73 12.97
N HIS A 115 -3.18 7.02 13.26
CA HIS A 115 -3.17 8.08 12.25
C HIS A 115 -2.06 7.88 11.23
N LEU A 116 -0.85 7.50 11.69
CA LEU A 116 0.27 7.21 10.79
C LEU A 116 -0.06 6.03 9.86
N ALA A 117 -0.61 4.93 10.39
CA ALA A 117 -0.96 3.76 9.60
C ALA A 117 -2.08 4.04 8.59
N ALA A 118 -3.15 4.72 9.04
CA ALA A 118 -4.27 5.11 8.19
C ALA A 118 -3.82 6.06 7.07
N GLY A 119 -3.00 7.07 7.40
CA GLY A 119 -2.43 8.00 6.42
C GLY A 119 -1.55 7.28 5.40
N ALA A 120 -0.66 6.40 5.86
CA ALA A 120 0.19 5.59 4.99
C ALA A 120 -0.62 4.73 4.01
N ALA A 121 -1.58 3.97 4.53
CA ALA A 121 -2.44 3.11 3.72
C ALA A 121 -3.29 3.93 2.72
N THR A 122 -3.79 5.09 3.14
CA THR A 122 -4.60 5.97 2.29
C THR A 122 -3.78 6.56 1.15
N THR A 123 -2.59 7.10 1.43
CA THR A 123 -1.69 7.62 0.39
C THR A 123 -1.27 6.52 -0.58
N PHE A 124 -0.97 5.33 -0.08
CA PHE A 124 -0.61 4.17 -0.90
C PHE A 124 -1.77 3.77 -1.83
N ALA A 125 -2.95 3.53 -1.25
CA ALA A 125 -4.15 3.14 -1.99
C ALA A 125 -4.51 4.16 -3.06
N ARG A 126 -4.48 5.45 -2.71
CA ARG A 126 -4.81 6.53 -3.63
C ARG A 126 -3.89 6.54 -4.85
N LEU A 127 -2.58 6.47 -4.64
CA LEU A 127 -1.62 6.46 -5.76
C LEU A 127 -1.86 5.28 -6.70
N LEU A 128 -2.06 4.07 -6.17
CA LEU A 128 -2.26 2.89 -7.01
C LEU A 128 -3.53 2.98 -7.84
N LEU A 129 -4.64 3.44 -7.24
CA LEU A 129 -5.92 3.57 -7.92
C LEU A 129 -5.91 4.70 -8.96
N GLU A 130 -5.33 5.85 -8.62
CA GLU A 130 -5.15 6.95 -9.58
C GLU A 130 -4.30 6.47 -10.77
N THR A 131 -3.22 5.73 -10.52
CA THR A 131 -2.39 5.16 -11.60
C THR A 131 -3.14 4.11 -12.41
N LEU A 132 -4.03 3.32 -11.80
CA LEU A 132 -4.84 2.31 -12.49
C LEU A 132 -5.92 2.96 -13.39
N GLU A 133 -6.49 4.08 -12.96
CA GLU A 133 -7.55 4.79 -13.67
C GLU A 133 -6.99 5.76 -14.73
N ASP A 134 -5.76 6.22 -14.58
CA ASP A 134 -5.11 7.15 -15.49
C ASP A 134 -4.94 6.55 -16.91
N PRO A 135 -5.54 7.17 -17.95
CA PRO A 135 -5.37 6.76 -19.35
C PRO A 135 -3.93 6.90 -19.86
N GLU A 136 -3.13 7.80 -19.29
CA GLU A 136 -1.74 8.05 -19.68
C GLU A 136 -0.74 7.27 -18.80
N ALA A 137 -1.24 6.36 -17.96
CA ALA A 137 -0.41 5.63 -17.02
C ALA A 137 0.68 4.78 -17.70
N PRO A 138 1.88 4.68 -17.11
CA PRO A 138 3.03 4.04 -17.74
C PRO A 138 2.85 2.53 -17.99
N TRP A 139 1.94 1.86 -17.29
CA TRP A 139 1.66 0.44 -17.49
C TRP A 139 0.83 0.17 -18.76
N ARG A 140 0.15 1.18 -19.32
CA ARG A 140 -0.64 1.06 -20.56
C ARG A 140 0.20 1.12 -21.82
N ALA A 141 1.33 1.85 -21.78
CA ALA A 141 2.22 2.06 -22.93
C ALA A 141 2.80 0.77 -23.57
N GLY A 142 2.66 -0.39 -22.91
CA GLY A 142 3.06 -1.70 -23.44
C GLY A 142 1.91 -2.63 -23.83
N GLN A 143 0.64 -2.21 -23.72
CA GLN A 143 -0.54 -3.02 -24.04
C GLN A 143 -1.09 -2.77 -25.46
N ASP A 144 -0.61 -1.74 -26.16
CA ASP A 144 -1.05 -1.33 -27.51
C ASP A 144 -0.22 -1.96 -28.65
N SER A 145 0.29 -3.19 -28.48
CA SER A 145 0.87 -3.94 -29.61
C SER A 145 -0.15 -4.94 -30.16
N PRO A 146 -0.56 -4.83 -31.44
CA PRO A 146 -1.54 -5.72 -32.08
C PRO A 146 -1.04 -7.15 -32.26
#